data_AF-A0A8T4U1V1-F1
#
_entry.id   AF-A0A8T4U1V1-F1
#
_cell.length_a   1.000
_cell.length_b   1.000
_cell.length_c   1.000
_cell.angle_alpha   90.00
_cell.angle_beta   90.00
_cell.angle_gamma   90.00
#
_symmetry.space_group_name_H-M   'P 1'
#
loop_
_entity.id
_entity.type
_entity.pdbx_description
1 polymer ?
#
loop_
_entity_poly.entity_id
_entity_poly.type
_entity_poly.pdbx_seq_one_letter_code
_entity_poly.pdbx_strand_id
1 'polypeptide(L)'
;MESKKCIAILIGLFLMITFVYIFGSPITGYGIYGEPNELTLKDYPYPFIKNGVYNHLNIVLDYQNSFDLGWELIEYIKDYRRTYPNILLEPIFEGNLIIIGDACSNIIRAYNSEYCNNLNDNTGVIEILDNNERNILLVSGKGSGLKKAVTVLENYNFYSLKGKKAEITGNPKNIYGLNVKEYSIS
;
A
#
# COMPACT_ATOMS: atom_id res chain seq x y z
N MET A 1 -49.15 12.07 26.57
CA MET A 1 -48.92 11.03 25.53
C MET A 1 -47.93 11.49 24.45
N GLU A 2 -47.76 12.80 24.25
CA GLU A 2 -46.89 13.39 23.21
C GLU A 2 -45.39 13.31 23.52
N SER A 3 -44.99 13.50 24.78
CA SER A 3 -43.57 13.43 25.21
C SER A 3 -42.90 12.08 24.90
N LYS A 4 -43.63 10.96 25.03
CA LYS A 4 -43.11 9.61 24.72
C LYS A 4 -42.83 9.42 23.22
N LYS A 5 -43.59 10.08 22.34
CA LYS A 5 -43.38 10.01 20.88
C LYS A 5 -42.16 10.82 20.45
N CYS A 6 -41.93 11.99 21.04
CA CYS A 6 -40.72 12.80 20.77
C CYS A 6 -39.43 12.06 21.18
N ILE A 7 -39.43 11.37 22.33
CA ILE A 7 -38.27 10.60 22.78
C ILE A 7 -37.96 9.45 21.82
N ALA A 8 -38.98 8.73 21.34
CA ALA A 8 -38.80 7.65 20.38
C ALA A 8 -38.22 8.13 19.04
N ILE A 9 -38.66 9.30 18.55
CA ILE A 9 -38.14 9.91 17.32
C ILE A 9 -36.67 10.33 17.50
N LEU A 10 -36.33 10.96 18.63
CA LEU A 10 -34.94 11.36 18.92
C LEU A 10 -33.98 10.16 18.99
N ILE A 11 -34.40 9.07 19.63
CA ILE A 11 -33.61 7.83 19.69
C ILE A 11 -33.44 7.24 18.29
N GLY A 12 -34.51 7.19 17.49
CA GLY A 12 -34.44 6.70 16.11
C GLY A 12 -33.48 7.52 15.24
N LEU A 13 -33.53 8.84 15.36
CA LEU A 13 -32.67 9.74 14.60
C LEU A 13 -31.19 9.62 15.03
N PHE A 14 -30.94 9.50 16.34
CA PHE A 14 -29.60 9.23 16.87
C PHE A 14 -29.03 7.91 16.36
N LEU A 15 -29.82 6.83 16.39
CA LEU A 15 -29.39 5.53 15.88
C LEU A 15 -29.12 5.56 14.38
N MET A 16 -29.94 6.28 13.60
CA MET A 16 -29.75 6.41 12.15
C MET A 16 -28.46 7.18 11.81
N ILE A 17 -28.19 8.28 12.51
CA ILE A 17 -26.95 9.04 12.35
C ILE A 17 -25.75 8.18 12.75
N THR A 18 -25.85 7.44 13.85
CA THR A 18 -24.78 6.55 14.32
C THR A 18 -24.53 5.42 13.32
N PHE A 19 -25.58 4.84 12.74
CA PHE A 19 -25.47 3.81 11.72
C PHE A 19 -24.81 4.34 10.43
N VAL A 20 -25.23 5.51 9.95
CA VAL A 20 -24.62 6.17 8.78
C VAL A 20 -23.18 6.59 9.07
N TYR A 21 -22.84 6.95 10.31
CA TYR A 21 -21.47 7.29 10.68
C TYR A 21 -20.56 6.05 10.77
N ILE A 22 -21.06 4.93 11.30
CA ILE A 22 -20.29 3.70 11.42
C ILE A 22 -20.11 3.01 10.06
N PHE A 23 -21.18 2.91 9.27
CA PHE A 23 -21.18 2.17 8.00
C PHE A 23 -21.00 3.04 6.76
N GLY A 24 -21.40 4.32 6.82
CA GLY A 24 -21.32 5.26 5.70
C GLY A 24 -20.15 6.25 5.80
N SER A 25 -19.32 6.18 6.86
CA SER A 25 -18.06 6.93 6.85
C SER A 25 -17.10 6.29 5.85
N PRO A 26 -16.60 7.05 4.84
CA PRO A 26 -15.56 6.57 3.93
C PRO A 26 -14.22 6.29 4.64
N ILE A 27 -14.12 6.53 5.95
CA ILE A 27 -12.94 6.33 6.79
C ILE A 27 -12.93 4.93 7.43
N THR A 28 -14.08 4.28 7.60
CA THR A 28 -14.21 2.98 8.30
C THR A 28 -14.63 1.82 7.39
N GLY A 29 -14.80 2.07 6.09
CA GLY A 29 -15.20 1.06 5.11
C GLY A 29 -14.16 -0.06 4.99
N TYR A 30 -14.55 -1.25 5.47
CA TYR A 30 -13.84 -2.53 5.32
C TYR A 30 -12.65 -2.80 6.24
N GLY A 31 -12.85 -2.66 7.55
CA GLY A 31 -12.16 -3.53 8.52
C GLY A 31 -12.78 -4.93 8.51
N ILE A 32 -12.55 -5.71 7.44
CA ILE A 32 -12.87 -7.14 7.46
C ILE A 32 -11.86 -7.77 8.42
N TYR A 33 -12.38 -8.30 9.52
CA TYR A 33 -11.67 -9.22 10.40
C TYR A 33 -11.15 -10.41 9.57
N GLY A 34 -9.90 -10.32 9.11
CA GLY A 34 -9.08 -11.46 8.71
C GLY A 34 -8.47 -12.09 9.96
N GLU A 35 -8.21 -13.39 9.91
CA GLU A 35 -7.53 -14.12 10.98
C GLU A 35 -6.23 -13.40 11.39
N PRO A 36 -5.89 -13.36 12.69
CA PRO A 36 -4.87 -12.45 13.23
C PRO A 36 -3.42 -12.68 12.77
N ASN A 37 -3.14 -13.65 11.88
CA ASN A 37 -1.77 -14.14 11.70
C ASN A 37 -1.17 -14.00 10.29
N GLU A 38 -1.92 -13.59 9.27
CA GLU A 38 -1.36 -13.45 7.92
C GLU A 38 -1.77 -12.15 7.24
N LEU A 39 -0.95 -11.12 7.45
CA LEU A 39 -0.99 -9.88 6.70
C LEU A 39 -0.76 -10.14 5.20
N THR A 40 -1.52 -9.51 4.32
CA THR A 40 -1.42 -9.65 2.86
C THR A 40 -1.37 -8.29 2.16
N LEU A 41 -0.94 -8.29 0.89
CA LEU A 41 -0.93 -7.09 0.03
C LEU A 41 -2.33 -6.49 -0.14
N LYS A 42 -3.38 -7.32 0.01
CA LYS A 42 -4.76 -6.88 -0.02
C LYS A 42 -5.16 -6.06 1.21
N ASP A 43 -4.41 -6.16 2.32
CA ASP A 43 -4.62 -5.39 3.55
C ASP A 43 -4.00 -3.99 3.50
N TYR A 44 -3.37 -3.64 2.36
CA TYR A 44 -2.87 -2.30 2.03
C TYR A 44 -3.74 -1.48 1.03
N PRO A 45 -5.09 -1.42 1.10
CA PRO A 45 -5.88 -0.53 0.23
C PRO A 45 -6.37 0.69 1.03
N TYR A 46 -6.68 1.86 0.50
CA TYR A 46 -6.64 2.48 -0.81
C TYR A 46 -5.78 3.76 -0.63
N PRO A 47 -5.30 4.40 -1.68
CA PRO A 47 -3.86 4.75 -1.88
C PRO A 47 -2.87 4.34 -0.74
N PHE A 48 -2.78 3.03 -0.50
CA PHE A 48 -1.80 2.33 0.35
C PHE A 48 -1.83 2.67 1.84
N ILE A 49 -2.85 2.13 2.49
CA ILE A 49 -3.14 2.31 3.91
C ILE A 49 -3.47 0.93 4.49
N LYS A 50 -3.00 0.66 5.70
CA LYS A 50 -3.42 -0.50 6.49
C LYS A 50 -4.56 -0.10 7.41
N ASN A 51 -5.69 -0.80 7.36
CA ASN A 51 -6.81 -0.66 8.30
C ASN A 51 -7.28 0.80 8.52
N GLY A 52 -7.26 1.65 7.50
CA GLY A 52 -7.65 3.07 7.60
C GLY A 52 -6.65 3.99 8.33
N VAL A 53 -5.45 3.51 8.69
CA VAL A 53 -4.41 4.30 9.38
C VAL A 53 -3.47 4.99 8.37
N TYR A 54 -3.73 6.28 8.14
CA TYR A 54 -3.02 7.14 7.17
C TYR A 54 -1.60 7.56 7.57
N ASN A 55 -1.14 7.17 8.77
CA ASN A 55 -0.05 7.86 9.46
C ASN A 55 1.28 7.69 8.72
N HIS A 56 1.58 8.71 7.91
CA HIS A 56 2.86 9.03 7.27
C HIS A 56 3.30 8.05 6.19
N LEU A 57 2.65 8.14 5.03
CA LEU A 57 3.23 7.60 3.80
C LEU A 57 4.51 8.36 3.49
N ASN A 58 5.63 7.76 3.89
CA ASN A 58 6.96 8.22 3.54
C ASN A 58 7.44 7.39 2.36
N ILE A 59 7.70 8.05 1.23
CA ILE A 59 8.32 7.45 0.06
C ILE A 59 9.80 7.75 0.13
N VAL A 60 10.58 6.71 0.40
CA VAL A 60 12.04 6.79 0.49
C VAL A 60 12.62 6.45 -0.86
N LEU A 61 13.39 7.36 -1.45
CA LEU A 61 13.97 7.25 -2.79
C LEU A 61 15.49 7.24 -2.70
N ASP A 62 16.15 6.15 -3.10
CA ASP A 62 17.61 6.03 -2.92
C ASP A 62 18.43 6.55 -4.14
N TYR A 63 17.80 6.77 -5.31
CA TYR A 63 18.51 7.25 -6.50
C TYR A 63 17.67 8.14 -7.42
N GLN A 64 18.35 8.88 -8.31
CA GLN A 64 17.74 9.78 -9.31
C GLN A 64 16.67 9.10 -10.17
N ASN A 65 16.89 7.85 -10.59
CA ASN A 65 15.91 7.08 -11.39
C ASN A 65 14.66 6.66 -10.58
N SER A 66 14.79 6.54 -9.26
CA SER A 66 13.66 6.26 -8.37
C SER A 66 12.88 7.55 -8.06
N PHE A 67 13.50 8.72 -8.22
CA PHE A 67 12.86 10.00 -7.95
C PHE A 67 11.62 10.24 -8.82
N ASP A 68 11.77 10.12 -10.15
CA ASP A 68 10.68 10.34 -11.09
C ASP A 68 9.54 9.33 -10.88
N LEU A 69 9.88 8.05 -10.65
CA LEU A 69 8.88 7.00 -10.40
C LEU A 69 8.19 7.18 -9.05
N GLY A 70 8.91 7.64 -8.03
CA GLY A 70 8.34 7.99 -6.74
C GLY A 70 7.37 9.16 -6.88
N TRP A 71 7.72 10.18 -7.67
CA TRP A 71 6.85 11.31 -7.96
C TRP A 71 5.61 10.89 -8.75
N GLU A 72 5.76 10.04 -9.78
CA GLU A 72 4.63 9.45 -10.53
C GLU A 72 3.64 8.76 -9.57
N LEU A 73 4.14 7.90 -8.67
CA LEU A 73 3.29 7.22 -7.70
C LEU A 73 2.63 8.20 -6.71
N ILE A 74 3.33 9.25 -6.28
CA ILE A 74 2.79 10.28 -5.39
C ILE A 74 1.66 11.04 -6.05
N GLU A 75 1.85 11.44 -7.31
CA GLU A 75 0.85 12.14 -8.09
C GLU A 75 -0.38 11.28 -8.33
N TYR A 76 -0.21 9.96 -8.49
CA TYR A 76 -1.33 9.02 -8.49
C TYR A 76 -2.04 8.99 -7.14
N ILE A 77 -1.29 8.91 -6.05
CA ILE A 77 -1.81 8.76 -4.68
C ILE A 77 -2.53 10.03 -4.18
N LYS A 78 -2.03 11.21 -4.52
CA LYS A 78 -2.51 12.49 -3.97
C LYS A 78 -3.99 12.72 -4.26
N ASP A 79 -4.47 12.28 -5.42
CA ASP A 79 -5.85 12.48 -5.88
C ASP A 79 -6.84 11.69 -5.02
N TYR A 80 -6.34 10.74 -4.22
CA TYR A 80 -7.11 9.87 -3.35
C TYR A 80 -6.80 10.05 -1.85
N ARG A 81 -5.94 11.02 -1.48
CA ARG A 81 -5.58 11.32 -0.07
C ARG A 81 -5.90 12.74 0.34
N ARG A 82 -6.20 12.93 1.63
CA ARG A 82 -6.33 14.26 2.26
C ARG A 82 -4.98 14.90 2.59
N THR A 83 -3.95 14.08 2.81
CA THR A 83 -2.60 14.51 3.15
C THR A 83 -1.61 14.00 2.13
N TYR A 84 -0.72 14.90 1.68
CA TYR A 84 0.31 14.57 0.71
C TYR A 84 1.34 13.62 1.34
N PRO A 85 1.82 12.60 0.60
CA PRO A 85 2.95 11.78 1.03
C PRO A 85 4.21 12.64 1.27
N ASN A 86 5.02 12.28 2.26
CA ASN A 86 6.33 12.89 2.42
C ASN A 86 7.34 12.13 1.56
N ILE A 87 8.16 12.84 0.79
CA ILE A 87 9.34 12.26 0.16
C ILE A 87 10.50 12.44 1.11
N LEU A 88 11.14 11.33 1.46
CA LEU A 88 12.34 11.35 2.26
C LEU A 88 13.50 10.80 1.45
N LEU A 89 14.65 11.45 1.53
CA LEU A 89 15.90 10.90 1.00
C LEU A 89 16.53 9.91 1.99
N GLU A 90 16.14 10.00 3.26
CA GLU A 90 16.56 9.11 4.33
C GLU A 90 15.33 8.57 5.07
N PRO A 91 15.28 7.27 5.39
CA PRO A 91 14.11 6.68 6.01
C PRO A 91 13.93 7.17 7.45
N ILE A 92 12.82 7.87 7.71
CA ILE A 92 12.31 8.07 9.06
C ILE A 92 11.31 6.96 9.34
N PHE A 93 11.65 6.05 10.25
CA PHE A 93 10.93 4.80 10.46
C PHE A 93 9.74 4.90 11.43
N GLU A 94 8.85 5.85 11.21
CA GLU A 94 7.63 6.05 12.01
C GLU A 94 6.38 5.72 11.20
N GLY A 95 5.51 4.85 11.73
CA GLY A 95 4.23 4.48 11.11
C GLY A 95 4.32 3.44 9.98
N ASN A 96 3.33 3.45 9.08
CA ASN A 96 3.29 2.57 7.91
C ASN A 96 4.10 3.21 6.78
N LEU A 97 4.99 2.46 6.13
CA LEU A 97 5.93 3.00 5.14
C LEU A 97 5.75 2.34 3.78
N ILE A 98 5.92 3.11 2.70
CA ILE A 98 6.14 2.56 1.35
C ILE A 98 7.53 2.95 0.90
N ILE A 99 8.39 1.99 0.69
CA ILE A 99 9.78 2.26 0.32
C ILE A 99 9.94 1.89 -1.15
N ILE A 100 10.36 2.86 -1.97
CA ILE A 100 10.49 2.69 -3.42
C ILE A 100 11.95 2.87 -3.81
N GLY A 101 12.61 1.80 -4.23
CA GLY A 101 14.03 1.89 -4.58
C GLY A 101 14.51 0.74 -5.42
N ASP A 102 15.70 0.87 -5.99
CA ASP A 102 16.32 -0.24 -6.70
C ASP A 102 16.60 -1.41 -5.73
N ALA A 103 16.44 -2.64 -6.20
CA ALA A 103 16.57 -3.83 -5.37
C ALA A 103 17.93 -3.96 -4.65
N CYS A 104 18.98 -3.36 -5.22
CA CYS A 104 20.36 -3.49 -4.75
C CYS A 104 20.82 -2.33 -3.86
N SER A 105 20.23 -1.14 -4.00
CA SER A 105 20.63 0.06 -3.26
C SER A 105 19.60 0.51 -2.22
N ASN A 106 18.38 -0.05 -2.24
CA ASN A 106 17.34 0.29 -1.29
C ASN A 106 17.77 0.00 0.16
N ILE A 107 17.66 1.00 1.05
CA ILE A 107 18.13 0.94 2.44
C ILE A 107 17.63 -0.26 3.27
N ILE A 108 16.48 -0.84 2.93
CA ILE A 108 15.95 -2.04 3.60
C ILE A 108 16.68 -3.31 3.16
N ARG A 109 17.08 -3.37 1.90
CA ARG A 109 17.62 -4.58 1.24
C ARG A 109 19.10 -4.47 0.89
N ALA A 110 19.71 -3.30 0.97
CA ALA A 110 21.10 -3.03 0.59
C ALA A 110 22.10 -3.94 1.33
N TYR A 111 21.75 -4.42 2.52
CA TYR A 111 22.58 -5.34 3.29
C TYR A 111 22.36 -6.83 2.97
N ASN A 112 21.35 -7.16 2.17
CA ASN A 112 21.05 -8.51 1.70
C ASN A 112 21.48 -8.66 0.24
N SER A 113 22.77 -8.92 0.03
CA SER A 113 23.35 -9.12 -1.31
C SER A 113 22.73 -10.30 -2.05
N GLU A 114 22.23 -11.30 -1.34
CA GLU A 114 21.56 -12.46 -1.92
C GLU A 114 20.23 -12.09 -2.59
N TYR A 115 19.45 -11.17 -1.99
CA TYR A 115 18.22 -10.67 -2.59
C TYR A 115 18.47 -9.95 -3.94
N CYS A 116 19.44 -9.04 -3.98
CA CYS A 116 19.81 -8.32 -5.19
C CYS A 116 20.33 -9.27 -6.29
N ASN A 117 21.17 -10.25 -5.92
CA ASN A 117 21.79 -11.16 -6.86
C ASN A 117 20.81 -12.18 -7.44
N ASN A 118 19.82 -12.62 -6.65
CA ASN A 118 18.81 -13.58 -7.08
C ASN A 118 17.66 -12.94 -7.88
N LEU A 119 17.57 -11.61 -7.90
CA LEU A 119 16.55 -10.92 -8.68
C LEU A 119 16.98 -10.79 -10.14
N ASN A 120 16.19 -11.38 -11.03
CA ASN A 120 16.40 -11.27 -12.46
C ASN A 120 16.33 -9.81 -12.93
N ASP A 121 17.22 -9.45 -13.85
CA ASP A 121 17.19 -8.17 -14.55
C ASP A 121 15.79 -7.95 -15.16
N ASN A 122 15.20 -6.78 -14.91
CA ASN A 122 13.83 -6.43 -15.32
C ASN A 122 12.69 -7.08 -14.53
N THR A 123 12.95 -7.61 -13.33
CA THR A 123 11.89 -8.05 -12.41
C THR A 123 11.63 -6.99 -11.35
N GLY A 124 10.35 -6.63 -11.20
CA GLY A 124 9.85 -5.82 -10.10
C GLY A 124 9.38 -6.71 -8.95
N VAL A 125 9.40 -6.18 -7.73
CA VAL A 125 8.94 -6.87 -6.52
C VAL A 125 8.09 -5.90 -5.70
N ILE A 126 6.94 -6.39 -5.26
CA ILE A 126 6.13 -5.74 -4.22
C ILE A 126 6.06 -6.74 -3.07
N GLU A 127 6.44 -6.32 -1.88
CA GLU A 127 6.51 -7.21 -0.72
C GLU A 127 6.13 -6.48 0.56
N ILE A 128 5.47 -7.18 1.47
CA ILE A 128 5.26 -6.67 2.82
C ILE A 128 6.30 -7.24 3.76
N LEU A 129 6.97 -6.35 4.46
CA LEU A 129 7.85 -6.67 5.57
C LEU A 129 7.10 -6.29 6.85
N ASP A 130 6.64 -7.32 7.55
CA ASP A 130 6.05 -7.18 8.86
C ASP A 130 7.14 -7.36 9.92
N ASN A 131 7.29 -6.37 10.78
CA ASN A 131 7.98 -6.55 12.05
C ASN A 131 7.00 -6.18 13.17
N ASN A 132 7.19 -6.74 14.36
CA ASN A 132 6.25 -6.60 15.48
C ASN A 132 5.88 -5.14 15.86
N GLU A 133 6.61 -4.15 15.34
CA GLU A 133 6.43 -2.72 15.62
C GLU A 133 5.86 -1.93 14.44
N ARG A 134 6.04 -2.40 13.19
CA ARG A 134 5.66 -1.68 11.96
C ARG A 134 5.55 -2.60 10.75
N ASN A 135 4.75 -2.16 9.78
CA ASN A 135 4.57 -2.86 8.52
C ASN A 135 5.05 -1.98 7.36
N ILE A 136 5.90 -2.53 6.49
CA ILE A 136 6.54 -1.80 5.37
C ILE A 136 6.10 -2.45 4.06
N LEU A 137 5.55 -1.66 3.15
CA LEU A 137 5.35 -2.06 1.76
C LEU A 137 6.61 -1.71 0.96
N LEU A 138 7.41 -2.70 0.64
CA LEU A 138 8.60 -2.56 -0.19
C LEU A 138 8.22 -2.67 -1.66
N VAL A 139 8.54 -1.64 -2.44
CA VAL A 139 8.41 -1.61 -3.90
C VAL A 139 9.82 -1.51 -4.45
N SER A 140 10.28 -2.57 -5.10
CA SER A 140 11.66 -2.63 -5.59
C SER A 140 11.76 -3.28 -6.96
N GLY A 141 12.93 -3.20 -7.57
CA GLY A 141 13.21 -3.94 -8.80
C GLY A 141 14.59 -3.63 -9.33
N LYS A 142 15.05 -4.45 -10.28
CA LYS A 142 16.34 -4.29 -10.94
C LYS A 142 16.14 -3.84 -12.39
N GLY A 143 16.89 -2.82 -12.82
CA GLY A 143 16.75 -2.24 -14.16
C GLY A 143 15.35 -1.67 -14.39
N SER A 144 14.63 -2.13 -15.42
CA SER A 144 13.24 -1.69 -15.67
C SER A 144 12.21 -2.28 -14.70
N GLY A 145 12.62 -3.19 -13.82
CA GLY A 145 11.74 -3.88 -12.86
C GLY A 145 11.02 -2.94 -11.91
N LEU A 146 11.71 -1.90 -11.41
CA LEU A 146 11.12 -0.93 -10.48
C LEU A 146 9.90 -0.24 -11.10
N LYS A 147 10.01 0.22 -12.36
CA LYS A 147 8.89 0.85 -13.07
C LYS A 147 7.70 -0.10 -13.19
N LYS A 148 7.93 -1.40 -13.40
CA LYS A 148 6.84 -2.40 -13.47
C LYS A 148 6.13 -2.55 -12.14
N ALA A 149 6.88 -2.62 -11.04
CA ALA A 149 6.31 -2.71 -9.69
C ALA A 149 5.47 -1.46 -9.36
N VAL A 150 5.99 -0.26 -9.68
CA VAL A 150 5.26 1.00 -9.53
C VAL A 150 3.98 1.01 -10.37
N THR A 151 4.04 0.62 -11.64
CA THR A 151 2.84 0.55 -12.51
C THR A 151 1.79 -0.43 -12.00
N VAL A 152 2.19 -1.61 -11.48
CA VAL A 152 1.26 -2.56 -10.85
C VAL A 152 0.59 -1.92 -9.64
N LEU A 153 1.36 -1.19 -8.83
CA LEU A 153 0.87 -0.55 -7.63
C LEU A 153 -0.10 0.60 -7.94
N GLU A 154 0.19 1.46 -8.92
CA GLU A 154 -0.73 2.48 -9.46
C GLU A 154 -2.03 1.89 -10.03
N ASN A 155 -2.00 0.62 -10.44
CA ASN A 155 -3.14 -0.06 -11.03
C ASN A 155 -3.60 -1.23 -10.15
N TYR A 156 -3.44 -1.14 -8.82
CA TYR A 156 -3.70 -2.26 -7.91
C TYR A 156 -5.12 -2.83 -8.05
N ASN A 157 -6.12 -2.00 -8.40
CA ASN A 157 -7.50 -2.45 -8.66
C ASN A 157 -7.60 -3.46 -9.81
N PHE A 158 -6.64 -3.45 -10.73
CA PHE A 158 -6.56 -4.37 -11.86
C PHE A 158 -5.86 -5.69 -11.50
N TYR A 159 -4.99 -5.69 -10.48
CA TYR A 159 -4.19 -6.84 -10.10
C TYR A 159 -4.69 -7.45 -8.79
N SER A 160 -4.98 -8.75 -8.79
CA SER A 160 -5.39 -9.46 -7.57
C SER A 160 -4.17 -9.72 -6.67
N LEU A 161 -3.73 -8.73 -5.90
CA LEU A 161 -2.59 -8.84 -4.97
C LEU A 161 -3.03 -9.41 -3.60
N LYS A 162 -3.15 -10.73 -3.48
CA LYS A 162 -3.57 -11.46 -2.27
C LYS A 162 -2.41 -12.04 -1.45
N GLY A 163 -1.21 -12.15 -2.01
CA GLY A 163 -0.04 -12.71 -1.31
C GLY A 163 0.65 -11.72 -0.37
N LYS A 164 1.78 -12.13 0.24
CA LYS A 164 2.71 -11.23 0.97
C LYS A 164 3.78 -10.65 0.05
N LYS A 165 4.06 -11.34 -1.06
CA LYS A 165 5.05 -10.96 -2.06
C LYS A 165 4.49 -11.20 -3.46
N ALA A 166 4.81 -10.29 -4.37
CA ALA A 166 4.53 -10.41 -5.79
C ALA A 166 5.78 -10.07 -6.60
N GLU A 167 6.06 -10.88 -7.63
CA GLU A 167 7.08 -10.61 -8.63
C GLU A 167 6.42 -10.19 -9.95
N ILE A 168 6.92 -9.12 -10.53
CA ILE A 168 6.33 -8.45 -11.68
C ILE A 168 7.30 -8.50 -12.85
N THR A 169 6.82 -9.04 -13.97
CA THR A 169 7.55 -9.10 -15.24
C THR A 169 6.69 -8.55 -16.39
N GLY A 170 7.21 -8.57 -17.62
CA GLY A 170 6.49 -8.07 -18.80
C GLY A 170 6.79 -6.60 -19.14
N ASN A 171 5.87 -5.93 -19.81
CA ASN A 171 6.06 -4.58 -20.37
C ASN A 171 5.28 -3.51 -19.57
N PRO A 172 5.94 -2.55 -18.90
CA PRO A 172 5.26 -1.54 -18.09
C PRO A 172 4.46 -0.51 -18.90
N LYS A 173 4.64 -0.44 -20.23
CA LYS A 173 3.88 0.49 -21.08
C LYS A 173 2.46 0.02 -21.39
N ASN A 174 2.13 -1.23 -21.07
CA ASN A 174 0.82 -1.83 -21.30
C ASN A 174 0.41 -2.60 -20.05
N ILE A 175 -0.64 -2.15 -19.36
CA ILE A 175 -1.14 -2.80 -18.13
C ILE A 175 -1.51 -4.28 -18.36
N TYR A 176 -1.96 -4.65 -19.56
CA TYR A 176 -2.27 -6.03 -19.93
C TYR A 176 -1.02 -6.84 -20.30
N GLY A 177 0.12 -6.17 -20.49
CA GLY A 177 1.41 -6.78 -20.79
C GLY A 177 2.26 -7.06 -19.55
N LEU A 178 1.75 -6.79 -18.35
CA LEU A 178 2.40 -7.09 -17.09
C LEU A 178 1.92 -8.45 -16.55
N ASN A 179 2.87 -9.26 -16.11
CA ASN A 179 2.61 -10.54 -15.47
C ASN A 179 2.96 -10.44 -14.00
N VAL A 180 2.01 -10.77 -13.14
CA VAL A 180 2.17 -10.75 -11.68
C VAL A 180 2.14 -12.19 -11.18
N LYS A 181 3.24 -12.62 -10.57
CA LYS A 181 3.33 -13.91 -9.89
C LYS A 181 3.33 -13.68 -8.39
N GLU A 182 2.32 -14.20 -7.71
CA GLU A 182 2.17 -14.06 -6.27
C GLU A 182 2.80 -15.22 -5.50
N TYR A 183 3.25 -14.92 -4.29
CA TYR A 183 3.79 -15.89 -3.37
C TYR A 183 3.07 -15.75 -2.03
N SER A 184 2.41 -16.83 -1.63
CA SER A 184 1.96 -17.05 -0.25
C SER A 184 3.18 -17.54 0.56
N ILE A 185 3.38 -16.98 1.74
CA ILE A 185 4.35 -17.57 2.69
C ILE A 185 3.53 -18.53 3.54
N SER A 186 3.86 -19.82 3.44
CA SER A 186 3.36 -20.91 4.29
C SER A 186 3.84 -20.82 5.73
#